data_AF-A0A3P7X6D0-F1
#
_entry.id   AF-A0A3P7X6D0-F1
#
_cell.length_a   1.000
_cell.length_b   1.000
_cell.length_c   1.000
_cell.angle_alpha   90.00
_cell.angle_beta   90.00
_cell.angle_gamma   90.00
#
_symmetry.space_group_name_H-M   'P 1'
#
loop_
_entity.id
_entity.type
_entity.pdbx_description
1 polymer ?
#
loop_
_entity_poly.entity_id
_entity_poly.type
_entity_poly.pdbx_seq_one_letter_code
_entity_poly.pdbx_strand_id
1 'polypeptide(L)' 'MNEWSGLRPGRKGGIRLEMTTIRFPAPKFKETSNEKIVKIVHNYGHGGHGLTLGWGCAETVADLITGSGISSKNINHE' A
#
# COMPACT_ATOMS: atom_id res chain seq x y z
N MET A 1 36.25 5.14 10.90
CA MET A 1 35.48 3.92 10.61
C MET A 1 34.02 4.28 10.80
N ASN A 2 33.16 4.02 9.82
CA ASN A 2 31.73 4.35 9.94
C ASN A 2 30.97 3.11 10.37
N GLU A 3 30.29 3.18 11.49
CA GLU A 3 29.38 2.13 11.99
C GLU A 3 27.94 2.53 11.67
N TRP A 4 27.15 1.56 11.20
CA TRP A 4 25.75 1.76 10.82
C TRP A 4 24.87 0.71 11.49
N SER A 5 23.74 1.14 12.01
CA SER A 5 22.68 0.28 12.52
C SER A 5 21.34 0.68 11.89
N GLY A 6 20.44 -0.30 11.73
CA GLY A 6 19.14 -0.07 11.12
C GLY A 6 18.12 -1.13 11.55
N LEU A 7 16.88 -0.69 11.73
CA LEU A 7 15.75 -1.57 12.04
C LEU A 7 14.99 -1.88 10.75
N ARG A 8 14.89 -3.17 10.42
CA ARG A 8 14.11 -3.60 9.25
C ARG A 8 12.62 -3.36 9.51
N PRO A 9 11.86 -2.78 8.56
CA PRO A 9 10.43 -2.54 8.70
C PRO A 9 9.62 -3.83 8.47
N GLY A 10 9.81 -4.80 9.35
CA GLY A 10 9.07 -6.07 9.35
C GLY A 10 7.69 -5.93 9.97
N ARG A 11 6.76 -6.78 9.55
CA ARG A 11 5.40 -6.88 10.09
C ARG A 11 5.06 -8.33 10.36
N LYS A 12 4.44 -8.62 11.51
CA LYS A 12 3.86 -9.95 11.80
C LYS A 12 2.74 -10.22 10.78
N GLY A 13 2.84 -11.34 10.08
CA GLY A 13 1.93 -11.67 8.96
C GLY A 13 2.39 -11.13 7.61
N GLY A 14 3.66 -10.74 7.47
CA GLY A 14 4.27 -10.39 6.18
C GLY A 14 3.93 -9.00 5.67
N ILE A 15 4.18 -8.77 4.38
CA ILE A 15 3.88 -7.52 3.67
C ILE A 15 2.37 -7.28 3.70
N ARG A 16 1.97 -6.04 3.98
CA ARG A 16 0.60 -5.59 3.81
C ARG A 16 0.52 -4.74 2.54
N LEU A 17 -0.21 -5.28 1.56
CA LEU A 17 -0.37 -4.71 0.22
C LEU A 17 -1.86 -4.76 -0.16
N GLU A 18 -2.62 -3.75 0.27
CA GLU A 18 -4.09 -3.73 0.12
C GLU A 18 -4.63 -2.30 0.16
N MET A 19 -5.86 -2.10 -0.32
CA MET A 19 -6.56 -0.81 -0.21
C MET A 19 -7.67 -0.87 0.86
N THR A 20 -7.73 0.14 1.71
CA THR A 20 -8.83 0.35 2.68
C THR A 20 -9.50 1.69 2.44
N THR A 21 -10.78 1.81 2.76
CA THR A 21 -11.51 3.09 2.71
C THR A 21 -11.80 3.57 4.13
N ILE A 22 -11.38 4.79 4.46
CA ILE A 22 -11.72 5.47 5.71
C ILE A 22 -12.75 6.56 5.42
N ARG A 23 -13.76 6.60 6.28
CA ARG A 23 -14.89 7.53 6.22
C ARG A 23 -14.80 8.49 7.40
N PHE A 24 -14.63 9.78 7.10
CA PHE A 24 -14.57 10.83 8.12
C PHE A 24 -15.92 11.54 8.20
N PRO A 25 -16.56 11.55 9.38
CA PRO A 25 -17.82 12.24 9.58
C PRO A 25 -17.73 13.71 9.17
N ALA A 26 -18.82 14.21 8.61
CA ALA A 26 -18.88 15.58 8.17
C ALA A 26 -18.86 16.54 9.39
N PRO A 27 -18.13 17.67 9.33
CA PRO A 27 -18.07 18.61 10.44
C PRO A 27 -19.44 19.26 10.67
N LYS A 28 -19.96 19.15 11.90
CA LYS A 28 -21.32 19.59 12.32
C LYS A 28 -21.64 21.07 12.10
N PHE A 29 -20.65 21.91 11.78
CA PHE A 29 -20.78 23.38 11.70
C PHE A 29 -20.69 23.95 10.28
N LYS A 30 -20.70 23.12 9.23
CA LYS A 30 -20.79 23.59 7.84
C LYS A 30 -22.04 23.05 7.17
N GLU A 31 -22.82 23.96 6.59
CA GLU A 31 -24.08 23.63 5.87
C GLU A 31 -23.85 22.73 4.63
N THR A 32 -22.63 22.71 4.10
CA THR A 32 -22.19 21.85 2.99
C THR A 32 -21.26 20.73 3.47
N SER A 33 -21.51 20.16 4.65
CA SER A 33 -20.66 19.11 5.20
C SER A 33 -21.03 17.74 4.59
N ASN A 34 -20.39 17.40 3.48
CA ASN A 34 -20.34 16.01 3.01
C ASN A 34 -19.29 15.23 3.82
N GLU A 35 -19.56 13.94 4.02
CA GLU A 35 -18.58 12.99 4.55
C GLU A 35 -17.30 13.02 3.70
N LYS A 36 -16.12 13.07 4.35
CA LYS A 36 -14.84 12.96 3.64
C LYS A 36 -14.47 11.48 3.55
N ILE A 37 -14.46 10.94 2.33
CA ILE A 37 -14.04 9.56 2.05
C ILE A 37 -12.58 9.56 1.58
N VAL A 38 -11.73 8.75 2.19
CA VAL A 38 -10.31 8.62 1.84
C VAL A 38 -9.99 7.16 1.55
N LYS A 39 -9.45 6.90 0.36
CA LYS A 39 -8.84 5.61 0.03
C LYS A 39 -7.38 5.60 0.50
N ILE A 40 -6.96 4.53 1.16
CA ILE A 40 -5.60 4.34 1.67
C ILE A 40 -5.06 3.06 1.06
N VAL A 41 -3.93 3.14 0.36
CA VAL A 41 -3.17 1.96 -0.07
C VAL A 41 -2.06 1.70 0.93
N HIS A 42 -2.08 0.52 1.52
CA HIS A 42 -1.03 0.03 2.40
C HIS A 42 0.05 -0.63 1.56
N ASN A 43 1.31 -0.25 1.78
CA ASN A 43 2.48 -0.87 1.15
C ASN A 43 3.64 -0.86 2.15
N TYR A 44 3.61 -1.76 3.13
CA TYR A 44 4.60 -1.82 4.21
C TYR A 44 4.79 -3.24 4.75
N GLY A 45 5.80 -3.43 5.60
CA GLY A 45 6.09 -4.74 6.19
C GLY A 45 7.09 -5.59 5.40
N HIS A 46 7.89 -4.98 4.53
CA HIS A 46 8.87 -5.66 3.66
C HIS A 46 10.06 -6.29 4.39
N GLY A 47 10.25 -6.00 5.68
CA GLY A 47 11.37 -6.55 6.45
C GLY A 47 12.71 -6.25 5.78
N GLY A 48 13.51 -7.29 5.53
CA GLY A 48 14.81 -7.17 4.85
C GLY A 48 14.75 -7.14 3.32
N HIS A 49 13.57 -7.27 2.73
CA HIS A 49 13.41 -7.52 1.29
C HIS A 49 12.86 -6.32 0.51
N GLY A 50 12.84 -5.12 1.13
CA GLY A 50 12.27 -3.92 0.50
C GLY A 50 12.91 -3.54 -0.82
N LEU A 51 14.22 -3.75 -0.98
CA LEU A 51 14.91 -3.53 -2.26
C LEU A 51 14.54 -4.58 -3.32
N THR A 52 14.58 -5.86 -2.95
CA THR A 52 14.28 -6.97 -3.86
C THR A 52 12.84 -6.93 -4.38
N LEU A 53 11.89 -6.55 -3.53
CA LEU A 53 10.45 -6.59 -3.84
C LEU A 53 9.88 -5.24 -4.30
N GLY A 54 10.63 -4.16 -4.18
CA GLY A 54 10.11 -2.80 -4.29
C GLY A 54 9.35 -2.52 -5.58
N TRP A 55 9.86 -2.99 -6.73
CA TRP A 55 9.21 -2.74 -8.02
C TRP A 55 7.88 -3.49 -8.18
N GLY A 56 7.84 -4.79 -7.88
CA GLY A 56 6.61 -5.58 -7.95
C GLY A 56 5.54 -5.10 -6.96
N CYS A 57 5.96 -4.67 -5.76
CA CYS A 57 5.04 -4.05 -4.80
C CYS A 57 4.49 -2.71 -5.33
N ALA A 58 5.31 -1.89 -6.00
CA ALA A 58 4.86 -0.64 -6.61
C ALA A 58 3.87 -0.85 -7.77
N GLU A 59 4.10 -1.87 -8.59
CA GLU A 59 3.18 -2.27 -9.67
C GLU A 59 1.82 -2.68 -9.10
N THR A 60 1.80 -3.53 -8.06
CA THR A 60 0.55 -3.93 -7.40
C THR A 60 -0.18 -2.72 -6.77
N VAL A 61 0.55 -1.73 -6.24
CA VAL A 61 -0.04 -0.48 -5.75
C VAL A 61 -0.68 0.32 -6.89
N ALA A 62 -0.03 0.41 -8.04
CA ALA A 62 -0.58 1.11 -9.20
C ALA A 62 -1.88 0.44 -9.70
N ASP A 63 -1.93 -0.89 -9.69
CA ASP A 63 -3.13 -1.67 -10.02
C ASP A 63 -4.28 -1.36 -9.06
N LEU A 64 -4.02 -1.34 -7.75
CA LEU A 64 -5.02 -0.97 -6.73
C LEU A 64 -5.56 0.45 -6.94
N ILE A 65 -4.72 1.40 -7.36
CA ILE A 65 -5.10 2.81 -7.57
C ILE A 65 -5.93 2.96 -8.85
N THR A 66 -5.50 2.32 -9.93
CA THR A 66 -6.11 2.46 -11.26
C THR A 66 -7.37 1.61 -11.41
N GLY A 67 -7.61 0.64 -10.52
CA GLY A 67 -8.69 -0.34 -10.65
C GLY A 67 -8.43 -1.36 -11.76
N SER A 68 -7.19 -1.42 -12.25
CA SER A 68 -6.72 -2.46 -13.15
C SER A 68 -6.53 -3.71 -12.31
N GLY A 69 -7.62 -4.44 -12.04
CA GLY A 69 -7.48 -5.78 -11.49
C GLY A 69 -6.50 -6.54 -12.37
N ILE A 70 -5.57 -7.26 -11.74
CA ILE A 70 -4.70 -8.21 -12.43
C ILE A 70 -5.63 -9.16 -13.20
N SER A 71 -5.88 -8.85 -14.48
CA SER A 71 -6.11 -9.89 -15.45
C SER A 71 -4.79 -10.63 -15.42
N SER A 72 -4.78 -11.80 -14.79
CA SER A 72 -3.64 -12.70 -14.78
C SER A 72 -3.16 -12.85 -16.21
N LYS A 73 -2.22 -12.02 -16.63
CA LYS A 73 -1.43 -12.29 -17.81
C LYS A 73 -0.61 -13.48 -17.37
N ASN A 74 -0.99 -14.66 -17.83
CA ASN A 74 -0.18 -15.87 -17.71
C ASN A 74 1.18 -15.53 -18.31
N ILE A 75 2.13 -15.15 -17.46
CA ILE A 75 3.52 -15.04 -17.86
C ILE A 75 4.00 -16.49 -17.86
N ASN A 76 3.96 -17.12 -19.03
CA ASN A 76 4.65 -18.37 -19.25
C ASN A 76 6.14 -18.07 -19.07
N HIS A 77 6.68 -18.47 -17.93
CA HIS A 77 8.12 -18.61 -17.77
C HIS A 77 8.53 -19.89 -18.50
N GLU A 78 8.97 -19.72 -19.75
CA GLU A 78 9.95 -20.63 -20.36
C GLU A 78 11.36 -20.28 -19.82
#